data_AF-A0AA46L1F0-F1
#
_entry.id   AF-A0AA46L1F0-F1
#
_cell.length_a   1.000
_cell.length_b   1.000
_cell.length_c   1.000
_cell.angle_alpha   90.00
_cell.angle_beta   90.00
_cell.angle_gamma   90.00
#
_symmetry.space_group_name_H-M   'P 1'
#
loop_
_entity.id
_entity.type
_entity.pdbx_description
1 polymer ?
#
loop_
_entity_poly.entity_id
_entity_poly.type
_entity_poly.pdbx_seq_one_letter_code
_entity_poly.pdbx_strand_id
1 'polypeptide(L)'
;MFKISEEVQKLKTQTLTLSGIALFISITAALPEKIAIIGLDLSGSKETAGWFLLIILGYFLIKFSVLSIFEVVKKALPRWISYKGKDLRGDVMGFSEKDIHDEYERQGQYNANEDLGTLSGEAADIDRKRKKMDRDYKSKFVAVYNLWLYISDIIFPIVFGCFCSWALYRFLEYGVVFKFT
;
A
#
# COMPACT_ATOMS: atom_id res chain seq x y z
N MET A 1 -4.02 7.55 -9.49
CA MET A 1 -4.85 6.41 -9.03
C MET A 1 -3.93 5.21 -8.87
N PHE A 2 -3.89 4.61 -7.69
CA PHE A 2 -3.07 3.43 -7.40
C PHE A 2 -3.65 2.24 -8.17
N LYS A 3 -2.86 1.63 -9.04
CA LYS A 3 -3.18 0.36 -9.69
C LYS A 3 -2.02 -0.58 -9.38
N ILE A 4 -2.29 -1.53 -8.51
CA ILE A 4 -1.41 -2.67 -8.20
C ILE A 4 -1.32 -3.53 -9.46
N SER A 5 -0.17 -4.16 -9.71
CA SER A 5 -0.04 -5.10 -10.83
C SER A 5 -1.07 -6.23 -10.70
N GLU A 6 -1.62 -6.69 -11.83
CA GLU A 6 -2.54 -7.83 -11.85
C GLU A 6 -1.93 -9.08 -11.21
N GLU A 7 -0.60 -9.24 -11.30
CA GLU A 7 0.13 -10.33 -10.67
C GLU A 7 0.07 -10.25 -9.14
N VAL A 8 0.26 -9.07 -8.56
CA VAL A 8 0.20 -8.85 -7.11
C VAL A 8 -1.24 -8.99 -6.61
N GLN A 9 -2.24 -8.59 -7.40
CA GLN A 9 -3.64 -8.86 -7.07
C GLN A 9 -3.98 -10.36 -7.07
N LYS A 10 -3.51 -11.12 -8.06
CA LYS A 10 -3.70 -12.59 -8.08
C LYS A 10 -3.03 -13.26 -6.88
N LEU A 11 -1.78 -12.87 -6.58
CA LEU A 11 -1.05 -13.36 -5.41
C LEU A 11 -1.71 -12.96 -4.09
N LYS A 12 -2.28 -11.75 -3.98
CA LYS A 12 -3.07 -11.31 -2.81
C LYS A 12 -4.25 -12.25 -2.59
N THR A 13 -5.04 -12.51 -3.63
CA THR A 13 -6.21 -13.40 -3.53
C THR A 13 -5.79 -14.82 -3.14
N GLN A 14 -4.75 -15.37 -3.75
CA GLN A 14 -4.22 -16.70 -3.41
C GLN A 14 -3.71 -16.75 -1.96
N THR A 15 -2.98 -15.72 -1.51
CA THR A 15 -2.46 -15.65 -0.13
C THR A 15 -3.60 -15.51 0.87
N LEU A 16 -4.64 -14.73 0.58
CA LEU A 16 -5.81 -14.56 1.44
C LEU A 16 -6.66 -15.85 1.52
N THR A 17 -6.87 -16.56 0.41
CA THR A 17 -7.62 -17.82 0.44
C THR A 17 -6.86 -18.90 1.22
N LEU A 18 -5.55 -19.03 1.00
CA LEU A 18 -4.69 -19.92 1.78
C LEU A 18 -4.67 -19.54 3.27
N SER A 19 -4.61 -18.25 3.60
CA SER A 19 -4.67 -17.76 4.98
C SER A 19 -6.02 -18.05 5.64
N GLY A 20 -7.12 -17.92 4.89
CA GLY A 20 -8.46 -18.30 5.35
C GLY A 20 -8.60 -19.79 5.62
N ILE A 21 -8.04 -20.64 4.75
CA ILE A 21 -7.98 -22.10 4.97
C ILE A 21 -7.14 -22.41 6.21
N ALA A 22 -5.98 -21.77 6.37
CA ALA A 22 -5.12 -21.96 7.53
C ALA A 22 -5.81 -21.56 8.85
N LEU A 23 -6.51 -20.42 8.86
CA LEU A 23 -7.30 -19.97 10.00
C LEU A 23 -8.44 -20.93 10.32
N PHE A 24 -9.16 -21.40 9.30
CA PHE A 24 -10.24 -22.38 9.47
C PHE A 24 -9.73 -23.66 10.11
N ILE A 25 -8.58 -24.19 9.69
CA ILE A 25 -7.96 -25.38 10.30
C ILE A 25 -7.58 -25.12 11.76
N SER A 26 -6.97 -23.96 12.05
CA SER A 26 -6.56 -23.59 13.41
C SER A 26 -7.74 -23.44 14.39
N ILE A 27 -8.90 -22.97 13.91
CA ILE A 27 -10.13 -22.84 14.73
C ILE A 27 -10.87 -24.16 14.86
N THR A 28 -10.98 -24.94 13.79
CA THR A 28 -11.81 -26.15 13.77
C THR A 28 -11.09 -27.40 14.27
N ALA A 29 -9.75 -27.35 14.38
CA ALA A 29 -8.89 -28.50 14.68
C ALA A 29 -9.06 -29.67 13.69
N ALA A 30 -9.76 -29.45 12.58
CA ALA A 30 -10.08 -30.45 11.58
C ALA A 30 -9.22 -30.20 10.35
N LEU A 31 -8.20 -31.04 10.16
CA LEU A 31 -7.45 -31.07 8.91
C LEU A 31 -8.36 -31.66 7.81
N PRO A 32 -8.62 -30.93 6.71
CA PRO A 32 -9.42 -31.44 5.62
C PRO A 32 -8.77 -32.70 5.06
N GLU A 33 -9.48 -33.83 5.12
CA GLU A 33 -8.98 -35.13 4.68
C GLU A 33 -8.72 -35.16 3.16
N LYS A 34 -9.35 -34.24 2.42
CA LYS A 34 -9.12 -34.00 1.00
C LYS A 34 -9.07 -32.51 0.73
N ILE A 35 -7.91 -31.99 0.33
CA ILE A 35 -7.82 -30.63 -0.24
C ILE A 35 -7.99 -30.78 -1.75
N ALA A 36 -9.24 -30.88 -2.20
CA ALA A 36 -9.58 -31.04 -3.61
C ALA A 36 -9.05 -29.89 -4.50
N ILE A 37 -8.83 -28.71 -3.91
CA ILE A 37 -8.29 -27.53 -4.60
C ILE A 37 -6.81 -27.70 -5.00
N ILE A 38 -6.05 -28.58 -4.33
CA ILE A 38 -4.61 -28.80 -4.58
C ILE A 38 -4.35 -30.22 -5.11
N GLY A 39 -5.38 -31.07 -5.24
CA GLY A 39 -5.23 -32.44 -5.77
C GLY A 39 -4.41 -33.37 -4.87
N LEU A 40 -4.29 -33.04 -3.58
CA LEU A 40 -3.52 -33.81 -2.59
C LEU A 40 -4.47 -34.70 -1.78
N ASP A 41 -4.26 -36.02 -1.87
CA ASP A 41 -4.85 -37.01 -0.96
C ASP A 41 -3.91 -37.19 0.23
N LEU A 42 -4.38 -36.80 1.42
CA LEU A 42 -3.57 -36.71 2.65
C LEU A 42 -4.01 -37.75 3.69
N SER A 43 -4.68 -38.81 3.24
CA SER A 43 -5.21 -39.92 4.06
C SER A 43 -4.16 -40.67 4.90
N GLY A 44 -2.87 -40.58 4.56
CA GLY A 44 -1.79 -41.33 5.22
C GLY A 44 -1.14 -40.68 6.45
N SER A 45 -1.16 -39.34 6.61
CA SER A 45 -0.62 -38.66 7.81
C SER A 45 -1.12 -37.22 7.94
N LYS A 46 -2.11 -37.01 8.82
CA LYS A 46 -2.75 -35.70 9.07
C LYS A 46 -1.77 -34.63 9.56
N GLU A 47 -0.72 -35.02 10.28
CA GLU A 47 0.30 -34.11 10.79
C GLU A 47 1.21 -33.57 9.67
N THR A 48 1.69 -34.44 8.78
CA THR A 48 2.51 -34.07 7.62
C THR A 48 1.77 -33.13 6.67
N ALA A 49 0.46 -33.33 6.50
CA ALA A 49 -0.44 -32.46 5.74
C ALA A 49 -0.42 -31.01 6.25
N GLY A 50 -0.50 -30.84 7.58
CA GLY A 50 -0.51 -29.54 8.22
C GLY A 50 0.82 -28.80 8.06
N TRP A 51 1.94 -29.48 8.28
CA TRP A 51 3.28 -28.91 8.08
C TRP A 51 3.53 -28.53 6.62
N PHE A 52 3.09 -29.36 5.67
CA PHE A 52 3.15 -29.05 4.25
C PHE A 52 2.35 -27.78 3.89
N LEU A 53 1.14 -27.65 4.43
CA LEU A 53 0.28 -26.47 4.22
C LEU A 53 0.93 -25.21 4.80
N LEU A 54 1.55 -25.32 5.99
CA LEU A 54 2.31 -24.23 6.61
C LEU A 54 3.49 -23.77 5.72
N ILE A 55 4.25 -24.70 5.15
CA ILE A 55 5.38 -24.39 4.27
C ILE A 55 4.91 -23.69 2.99
N ILE A 56 3.84 -24.19 2.36
CA ILE A 56 3.26 -23.55 1.17
C ILE A 56 2.74 -22.15 1.49
N LEU A 57 2.00 -21.99 2.59
CA LEU A 57 1.51 -20.69 3.04
C LEU A 57 2.67 -19.71 3.25
N GLY A 58 3.74 -20.14 3.93
CA GLY A 58 4.94 -19.36 4.14
C GLY A 58 5.62 -18.94 2.82
N TYR A 59 5.74 -19.85 1.87
CA TYR A 59 6.30 -19.55 0.54
C TYR A 59 5.48 -18.47 -0.20
N PHE A 60 4.15 -18.60 -0.23
CA PHE A 60 3.28 -17.61 -0.88
C PHE A 60 3.35 -16.26 -0.17
N LEU A 61 3.41 -16.25 1.17
CA LEU A 61 3.52 -15.04 1.97
C LEU A 61 4.84 -14.30 1.73
N ILE A 62 5.96 -15.02 1.69
CA ILE A 62 7.29 -14.44 1.36
C ILE A 62 7.28 -13.87 -0.05
N LYS A 63 6.78 -14.64 -1.03
CA LYS A 63 6.71 -14.20 -2.44
C LYS A 63 5.84 -12.95 -2.61
N PHE A 64 4.67 -12.92 -1.95
CA PHE A 64 3.79 -11.76 -1.95
C PHE A 64 4.45 -10.55 -1.29
N SER A 65 5.14 -10.75 -0.16
CA SER A 65 5.81 -9.67 0.58
C SER A 65 6.93 -9.04 -0.26
N VAL A 66 7.78 -9.86 -0.89
CA VAL A 66 8.87 -9.38 -1.75
C VAL A 66 8.33 -8.55 -2.92
N LEU A 67 7.34 -9.08 -3.64
CA LEU A 67 6.74 -8.37 -4.79
C LEU A 67 6.04 -7.07 -4.36
N SER A 68 5.33 -7.10 -3.22
CA SER A 68 4.69 -5.91 -2.66
C SER A 68 5.71 -4.83 -2.29
N ILE A 69 6.84 -5.20 -1.67
CA ILE A 69 7.92 -4.27 -1.34
C ILE A 69 8.51 -3.66 -2.62
N PHE A 70 8.75 -4.45 -3.67
CA PHE A 70 9.25 -3.94 -4.95
C PHE A 70 8.30 -2.92 -5.59
N GLU A 71 6.98 -3.16 -5.56
CA GLU A 71 6.00 -2.19 -6.05
C GLU A 71 5.98 -0.90 -5.24
N VAL A 72 6.08 -1.00 -3.91
CA VAL A 72 6.18 0.16 -3.01
C VAL A 72 7.43 0.96 -3.35
N VAL A 73 8.58 0.32 -3.48
CA VAL A 73 9.86 0.97 -3.80
C VAL A 73 9.82 1.63 -5.17
N LYS A 74 9.35 0.94 -6.21
CA LYS A 74 9.21 1.50 -7.57
C LYS A 74 8.33 2.75 -7.59
N LYS A 75 7.32 2.81 -6.72
CA LYS A 75 6.41 3.95 -6.63
C LYS A 75 6.90 5.05 -5.68
N ALA A 76 7.68 4.72 -4.67
CA ALA A 76 8.37 5.68 -3.82
C ALA A 76 9.51 6.38 -4.57
N LEU A 77 10.10 5.72 -5.58
CA LEU A 77 11.18 6.24 -6.41
C LEU A 77 10.95 7.67 -6.94
N PRO A 78 9.84 8.01 -7.65
CA PRO A 78 9.61 9.38 -8.11
C PRO A 78 9.45 10.40 -6.97
N ARG A 79 8.89 10.01 -5.82
CA ARG A 79 8.83 10.89 -4.64
C ARG A 79 10.20 11.09 -4.02
N TRP A 80 11.04 10.07 -4.04
CA TRP A 80 12.40 10.13 -3.50
C TRP A 80 13.33 10.95 -4.40
N ILE A 81 13.16 10.80 -5.72
CA ILE A 81 13.80 11.66 -6.73
C ILE A 81 13.33 13.10 -6.56
N SER A 82 12.02 13.36 -6.42
CA SER A 82 11.53 14.72 -6.16
C SER A 82 12.01 15.27 -4.82
N TYR A 83 12.08 14.46 -3.76
CA TYR A 83 12.60 14.88 -2.46
C TYR A 83 14.07 15.28 -2.52
N LYS A 84 14.93 14.47 -3.15
CA LYS A 84 16.33 14.86 -3.40
C LYS A 84 16.45 15.98 -4.44
N GLY A 85 15.50 16.07 -5.37
CA GLY A 85 15.46 17.05 -6.43
C GLY A 85 15.12 18.47 -5.96
N LYS A 86 14.52 18.62 -4.77
CA LYS A 86 14.24 19.93 -4.17
C LYS A 86 15.49 20.76 -3.91
N ASP A 87 16.63 20.10 -3.68
CA ASP A 87 17.92 20.76 -3.45
C ASP A 87 18.75 20.87 -4.73
N LEU A 88 18.26 20.35 -5.87
CA LEU A 88 18.91 20.57 -7.16
C LEU A 88 18.80 22.05 -7.52
N ARG A 89 19.95 22.64 -7.80
CA ARG A 89 20.08 24.01 -8.27
C ARG A 89 20.52 23.99 -9.72
N GLY A 90 19.98 24.89 -10.53
CA GLY A 90 20.41 25.03 -11.91
C GLY A 90 21.87 25.49 -11.99
N ASP A 91 22.65 24.92 -12.91
CA ASP A 91 24.09 25.18 -13.02
C ASP A 91 24.46 26.64 -13.35
N VAL A 92 23.53 27.39 -13.96
CA VAL A 92 23.81 28.75 -14.44
C VAL A 92 23.41 29.83 -13.44
N MET A 93 22.22 29.74 -12.85
CA MET A 93 21.70 30.76 -11.92
C MET A 93 21.58 30.27 -10.48
N GLY A 94 21.84 29.00 -10.21
CA GLY A 94 21.82 28.45 -8.85
C GLY A 94 20.45 28.39 -8.18
N PHE A 95 19.36 28.68 -8.89
CA PHE A 95 18.00 28.63 -8.35
C PHE A 95 17.49 27.20 -8.23
N SER A 96 16.75 26.93 -7.15
CA SER A 96 15.97 25.71 -7.01
C SER A 96 14.64 25.83 -7.74
N GLU A 97 13.98 24.71 -8.02
CA GLU A 97 12.64 24.67 -8.62
C GLU A 97 11.62 25.51 -7.82
N LYS A 98 11.79 25.55 -6.49
CA LYS A 98 10.94 26.35 -5.60
C LYS A 98 11.20 27.85 -5.77
N ASP A 99 12.46 28.26 -5.86
CA ASP A 99 12.82 29.67 -6.05
C ASP A 99 12.29 30.19 -7.38
N ILE A 100 12.36 29.38 -8.43
CA ILE A 100 11.78 29.69 -9.75
C ILE A 100 10.27 29.85 -9.64
N HIS A 101 9.59 28.93 -8.95
CA HIS A 101 8.13 28.97 -8.84
C HIS A 101 7.64 30.16 -7.99
N ASP A 102 8.35 30.48 -6.90
CA ASP A 102 8.09 31.63 -6.04
C ASP A 102 8.34 32.95 -6.80
N GLU A 103 9.34 33.00 -7.68
CA GLU A 103 9.61 34.18 -8.52
C GLU A 103 8.55 34.36 -9.63
N TYR A 104 8.09 33.27 -10.25
CA TYR A 104 6.95 33.31 -11.17
C TYR A 104 5.65 33.73 -10.47
N GLU A 105 5.40 33.26 -9.24
CA GLU A 105 4.27 33.72 -8.44
C GLU A 105 4.37 35.22 -8.14
N ARG A 106 5.56 35.71 -7.76
CA ARG A 106 5.82 37.15 -7.55
C ARG A 106 5.61 37.98 -8.80
N GLN A 107 6.09 37.54 -9.96
CA GLN A 107 5.89 38.25 -11.24
C GLN A 107 4.41 38.26 -11.66
N GLY A 108 3.69 37.15 -11.47
CA GLY A 108 2.25 37.08 -11.69
C GLY A 108 1.42 37.89 -10.69
N GLN A 109 2.00 38.26 -9.55
CA GLN A 109 1.44 39.15 -8.55
C GLN A 109 1.74 40.62 -8.88
N TYR A 110 2.92 40.94 -9.42
CA TYR A 110 3.25 42.28 -9.92
C TYR A 110 2.30 42.76 -11.02
N ASN A 111 1.93 41.90 -11.96
CA ASN A 111 0.93 42.23 -13.00
C ASN A 111 -0.52 42.32 -12.45
N ALA A 112 -0.80 41.76 -11.27
CA ALA A 112 -2.11 41.89 -10.60
C ALA A 112 -2.15 43.05 -9.60
N ASN A 113 -0.99 43.60 -9.24
CA ASN A 113 -0.86 44.71 -8.32
C ASN A 113 -1.24 46.07 -8.94
N GLU A 114 -1.42 46.15 -10.27
CA GLU A 114 -1.99 47.33 -10.93
C GLU A 114 -3.44 47.59 -10.52
N ASP A 115 -4.16 46.56 -10.05
CA ASP A 115 -5.57 46.59 -9.63
C ASP A 115 -5.77 46.45 -8.10
N LEU A 116 -4.75 46.75 -7.28
CA LEU A 116 -4.85 46.71 -5.82
C LEU A 116 -5.88 47.73 -5.29
N GLY A 117 -6.94 47.24 -4.63
CA GLY A 117 -8.01 48.06 -4.06
C GLY A 117 -9.26 48.18 -4.93
N THR A 118 -9.33 47.47 -6.06
CA THR A 118 -10.54 47.36 -6.90
C THR A 118 -11.28 46.04 -6.64
N LEU A 119 -12.59 46.01 -6.91
CA LEU A 119 -13.42 44.80 -6.81
C LEU A 119 -12.92 43.68 -7.75
N SER A 120 -12.34 44.02 -8.91
CA SER A 120 -11.74 43.06 -9.84
C SER A 120 -10.47 42.43 -9.29
N GLY A 121 -9.62 43.22 -8.63
CA GLY A 121 -8.43 42.75 -7.92
C GLY A 121 -8.77 41.77 -6.80
N GLU A 122 -9.75 42.11 -5.95
CA GLU A 122 -10.20 41.21 -4.88
C GLU A 122 -10.79 39.90 -5.42
N ALA A 123 -11.58 39.95 -6.49
CA ALA A 123 -12.15 38.75 -7.13
C ALA A 123 -11.08 37.80 -7.69
N ALA A 124 -10.04 38.35 -8.32
CA ALA A 124 -8.91 37.56 -8.83
C ALA A 124 -8.09 36.92 -7.70
N ASP A 125 -7.91 37.64 -6.59
CA ASP A 125 -7.20 37.14 -5.42
C ASP A 125 -7.95 36.01 -4.70
N ILE A 126 -9.28 36.13 -4.62
CA ILE A 126 -10.17 35.07 -4.10
C ILE A 126 -10.07 33.83 -5.01
N ASP A 127 -10.10 33.98 -6.33
CA ASP A 127 -9.99 32.84 -7.26
C ASP A 127 -8.62 32.14 -7.18
N ARG A 128 -7.52 32.91 -7.02
CA ARG A 128 -6.18 32.35 -6.77
C ARG A 128 -6.13 31.55 -5.47
N LYS A 129 -6.63 32.13 -4.36
CA LYS A 129 -6.70 31.44 -3.06
C LYS A 129 -7.56 30.18 -3.16
N ARG A 130 -8.68 30.24 -3.89
CA ARG A 130 -9.56 29.09 -4.13
C ARG A 130 -8.87 27.99 -4.93
N LYS A 131 -8.15 28.33 -6.00
CA LYS A 131 -7.35 27.38 -6.79
C LYS A 131 -6.22 26.75 -5.98
N LYS A 132 -5.57 27.51 -5.11
CA LYS A 132 -4.54 27.00 -4.20
C LYS A 132 -5.14 26.02 -3.19
N MET A 133 -6.27 26.38 -2.56
CA MET A 133 -6.99 25.46 -1.68
C MET A 133 -7.46 24.20 -2.40
N ASP A 134 -8.03 24.31 -3.60
CA ASP A 134 -8.50 23.15 -4.37
C ASP A 134 -7.35 22.20 -4.69
N ARG A 135 -6.19 22.76 -5.08
CA ARG A 135 -4.97 21.98 -5.32
C ARG A 135 -4.48 21.29 -4.04
N ASP A 136 -4.45 22.00 -2.92
CA ASP A 136 -4.00 21.48 -1.62
C ASP A 136 -4.92 20.36 -1.13
N TYR A 137 -6.25 20.57 -1.17
CA TYR A 137 -7.24 19.55 -0.79
C TYR A 137 -7.18 18.34 -1.70
N LYS A 138 -7.09 18.54 -3.01
CA LYS A 138 -6.93 17.45 -3.97
C LYS A 138 -5.64 16.67 -3.72
N SER A 139 -4.54 17.33 -3.38
CA SER A 139 -3.29 16.66 -3.04
C SER A 139 -3.38 15.82 -1.76
N LYS A 140 -4.00 16.37 -0.70
CA LYS A 140 -4.21 15.69 0.59
C LYS A 140 -5.15 14.50 0.42
N PHE A 141 -6.25 14.69 -0.31
CA PHE A 141 -7.19 13.61 -0.61
C PHE A 141 -6.50 12.47 -1.38
N VAL A 142 -5.72 12.79 -2.41
CA VAL A 142 -4.95 11.79 -3.16
C VAL A 142 -3.92 11.11 -2.26
N ALA A 143 -3.28 11.82 -1.33
CA ALA A 143 -2.34 11.23 -0.38
C ALA A 143 -3.03 10.24 0.57
N VAL A 144 -4.16 10.64 1.18
CA VAL A 144 -4.96 9.78 2.08
C VAL A 144 -5.49 8.55 1.35
N TYR A 145 -6.03 8.73 0.14
CA TYR A 145 -6.54 7.63 -0.68
C TYR A 145 -5.43 6.62 -1.03
N ASN A 146 -4.25 7.12 -1.41
CA ASN A 146 -3.11 6.24 -1.67
C ASN A 146 -2.64 5.54 -0.39
N LEU A 147 -2.58 6.24 0.76
CA LEU A 147 -2.21 5.65 2.05
C LEU A 147 -3.19 4.53 2.45
N TRP A 148 -4.49 4.78 2.28
CA TRP A 148 -5.53 3.79 2.53
C TRP A 148 -5.33 2.53 1.68
N LEU A 149 -5.05 2.69 0.38
CA LEU A 149 -4.76 1.55 -0.50
C LEU A 149 -3.50 0.78 -0.09
N TYR A 150 -2.44 1.47 0.32
CA TYR A 150 -1.25 0.80 0.85
C TYR A 150 -1.58 -0.04 2.10
N ILE A 151 -2.39 0.51 3.00
CA ILE A 151 -2.81 -0.20 4.22
C ILE A 151 -3.70 -1.40 3.86
N SER A 152 -4.72 -1.20 3.02
CA SER A 152 -5.71 -2.24 2.70
C SER A 152 -5.17 -3.34 1.80
N ASP A 153 -4.30 -3.00 0.86
CA ASP A 153 -3.87 -3.95 -0.18
C ASP A 153 -2.54 -4.64 0.12
N ILE A 154 -1.68 -4.04 0.95
CA ILE A 154 -0.35 -4.58 1.24
C ILE A 154 -0.20 -4.93 2.72
N ILE A 155 -0.47 -3.99 3.63
CA ILE A 155 -0.25 -4.23 5.06
C ILE A 155 -1.23 -5.27 5.59
N PHE A 156 -2.51 -5.15 5.28
CA PHE A 156 -3.53 -6.06 5.78
C PHE A 156 -3.29 -7.54 5.38
N PRO A 157 -3.03 -7.90 4.11
CA PRO A 157 -2.79 -9.30 3.75
C PRO A 157 -1.51 -9.88 4.36
N ILE A 158 -0.46 -9.09 4.55
CA ILE A 158 0.78 -9.54 5.19
C ILE A 158 0.53 -9.83 6.67
N VAL A 159 -0.07 -8.88 7.40
CA VAL A 159 -0.36 -9.05 8.82
C VAL A 159 -1.32 -10.21 9.05
N PHE A 160 -2.37 -10.30 8.24
CA PHE A 160 -3.34 -11.40 8.31
C PHE A 160 -2.68 -12.74 8.01
N GLY A 161 -1.87 -12.84 6.95
CA GLY A 161 -1.15 -14.08 6.62
C GLY A 161 -0.17 -14.50 7.71
N CYS A 162 0.55 -13.55 8.32
CA CYS A 162 1.47 -13.83 9.42
C CYS A 162 0.72 -14.35 10.65
N PHE A 163 -0.41 -13.74 10.98
CA PHE A 163 -1.27 -14.19 12.07
C PHE A 163 -1.81 -15.61 11.82
N CYS A 164 -2.31 -15.89 10.62
CA CYS A 164 -2.81 -17.21 10.25
C CYS A 164 -1.72 -18.28 10.26
N SER A 165 -0.52 -17.96 9.77
CA SER A 165 0.64 -18.85 9.81
C SER A 165 1.04 -19.17 11.25
N TRP A 166 1.08 -18.15 12.11
CA TRP A 166 1.37 -18.34 13.54
C TRP A 166 0.29 -19.16 14.27
N ALA A 167 -0.98 -18.93 13.98
CA ALA A 167 -2.09 -19.68 14.55
C ALA A 167 -2.07 -21.16 14.12
N LEU A 168 -1.71 -21.43 12.85
CA LEU A 168 -1.56 -22.79 12.34
C LEU A 168 -0.31 -23.49 12.91
N TYR A 169 0.80 -22.77 13.08
CA TYR A 169 2.00 -23.27 13.76
C TYR A 169 1.70 -23.68 15.21
N ARG A 170 1.01 -22.81 15.96
CA ARG A 170 0.58 -23.09 17.35
C ARG A 170 -0.32 -24.31 17.44
N PHE A 171 -1.22 -24.48 16.47
CA PHE A 171 -2.09 -25.65 16.40
C PHE A 171 -1.28 -26.94 16.15
N LEU A 172 -0.32 -26.92 15.22
CA LEU A 172 0.50 -28.10 14.90
C LEU A 172 1.47 -28.49 16.01
N GLU A 173 2.11 -27.52 16.67
CA GLU A 173 3.15 -27.78 17.68
C GLU A 173 2.56 -28.14 19.05
N TYR A 174 1.46 -27.50 19.47
CA TYR A 174 0.90 -27.66 20.83
C TYR A 174 -0.50 -28.27 20.86
N GLY A 175 -1.13 -28.53 19.71
CA GLY A 175 -2.53 -28.99 19.64
C GLY A 175 -3.54 -27.94 20.17
N VAL A 176 -3.11 -26.68 20.34
CA VAL A 176 -3.94 -25.62 20.92
C VAL A 176 -4.87 -25.08 19.85
N VAL A 177 -6.17 -25.25 20.07
CA VAL A 177 -7.23 -24.69 19.24
C VAL A 177 -7.46 -23.24 19.63
N PHE A 178 -7.41 -22.32 18.66
CA PHE A 178 -7.73 -20.92 18.90
C PHE A 178 -9.23 -20.78 19.18
N LYS A 179 -9.61 -20.57 20.45
CA LYS A 179 -10.97 -20.19 20.84
C LYS A 179 -11.07 -18.67 20.83
N PHE A 180 -11.87 -18.11 19.93
CA PHE A 180 -12.34 -16.74 20.06
C PHE A 180 -13.32 -16.73 21.24
N THR A 181 -12.85 -16.24 22.38
CA THR A 181 -13.68 -15.97 23.58
C THR A 181 -13.72 -14.47 23.77
#